data_AF-A0A229T4Z2-F1
#
_entry.id   AF-A0A229T4Z2-F1
#
_cell.length_a   1.000
_cell.length_b   1.000
_cell.length_c   1.000
_cell.angle_alpha   90.00
_cell.angle_beta   90.00
_cell.angle_gamma   90.00
#
_symmetry.space_group_name_H-M   'P 1'
#
loop_
_entity.id
_entity.type
_entity.pdbx_description
1 polymer ?
#
loop_
_entity_poly.entity_id
_entity_poly.type
_entity_poly.pdbx_seq_one_letter_code
_entity_poly.pdbx_strand_id
1 'polypeptide(L)'
;MLSTTRAVCKRLDVTRSVPRRLIEECADLATQVPTGRNRGLGTVWTTAHAPLEKELAATLGVPHDEIMLAALIPLAFTLGTDFRPAPRIGRGEVLHWDRW
;
A
#
# COMPACT_ATOMS: atom_id res chain seq x y z
N MET A 1 7.17 -2.69 -15.33
CA MET A 1 7.95 -2.36 -14.11
C MET A 1 6.97 -2.08 -12.98
N LEU A 2 6.58 -3.10 -12.18
CA LEU A 2 5.73 -3.05 -10.95
C LEU A 2 5.55 -4.49 -10.39
N SER A 3 6.63 -5.29 -10.26
CA SER A 3 6.52 -6.73 -9.93
C SER A 3 6.27 -7.03 -8.44
N THR A 4 6.36 -6.03 -7.56
CA THR A 4 6.37 -6.26 -6.10
C THR A 4 5.01 -6.07 -5.45
N THR A 5 4.10 -5.34 -6.09
CA THR A 5 2.75 -5.06 -5.57
C THR A 5 1.89 -6.33 -5.52
N ARG A 6 2.00 -7.18 -6.54
CA ARG A 6 1.26 -8.46 -6.62
C ARG A 6 1.71 -9.48 -5.57
N ALA A 7 2.99 -9.44 -5.18
CA ALA A 7 3.55 -10.36 -4.20
C ALA A 7 3.09 -10.06 -2.77
N VAL A 8 2.91 -8.78 -2.43
CA VAL A 8 2.40 -8.39 -1.11
C VAL A 8 0.92 -8.78 -0.96
N CYS A 9 0.08 -8.46 -1.94
CA CYS A 9 -1.35 -8.79 -1.88
C CYS A 9 -1.61 -10.31 -1.76
N LYS A 10 -0.80 -11.15 -2.41
CA LYS A 10 -0.93 -12.62 -2.34
C LYS A 10 -0.63 -13.23 -0.97
N ARG A 11 0.01 -12.49 -0.06
CA ARG A 11 0.43 -12.99 1.26
C ARG A 11 -0.36 -12.35 2.40
N LEU A 12 -1.47 -11.70 2.10
CA LEU A 12 -2.41 -11.19 3.09
C LEU A 12 -3.41 -12.28 3.46
N ASP A 13 -3.68 -12.43 4.74
CA ASP A 13 -4.77 -13.24 5.27
C ASP A 13 -6.06 -12.43 5.18
N VAL A 14 -6.84 -12.69 4.14
CA VAL A 14 -8.14 -12.01 3.91
C VAL A 14 -9.27 -12.60 4.75
N THR A 15 -9.03 -13.71 5.47
CA THR A 15 -10.04 -14.36 6.32
C THR A 15 -10.05 -13.78 7.73
N ARG A 16 -8.91 -13.24 8.17
CA ARG A 16 -8.74 -12.61 9.47
C ARG A 16 -9.04 -11.11 9.40
N SER A 17 -10.08 -10.68 10.10
CA SER A 17 -10.39 -9.26 10.21
C SER A 17 -9.34 -8.49 11.00
N VAL A 18 -9.04 -7.27 10.57
CA VAL A 18 -8.20 -6.33 11.32
C VAL A 18 -9.09 -5.53 12.28
N PRO A 19 -8.82 -5.55 13.60
CA PRO A 19 -9.56 -4.74 14.56
C PRO A 19 -9.52 -3.24 14.21
N ARG A 20 -10.66 -2.56 14.32
CA ARG A 20 -10.78 -1.13 13.99
C ARG A 20 -9.76 -0.24 14.72
N ARG A 21 -9.50 -0.52 16.00
CA ARG A 21 -8.45 0.18 16.79
C ARG A 21 -7.08 0.18 16.10
N LEU A 22 -6.71 -0.94 15.46
CA LEU A 22 -5.42 -1.05 14.79
C LEU A 22 -5.41 -0.28 13.47
N ILE A 23 -6.54 -0.18 12.79
CA ILE A 23 -6.70 0.63 11.58
C ILE A 23 -6.53 2.11 11.95
N GLU A 24 -7.19 2.56 13.02
CA GLU A 24 -7.12 3.93 13.53
C GLU A 24 -5.70 4.27 14.02
N GLU A 25 -5.09 3.41 14.85
CA GLU A 25 -3.67 3.57 15.25
C GLU A 25 -2.73 3.63 14.04
N CYS A 26 -2.95 2.79 13.03
CA CYS A 26 -2.15 2.80 11.82
C CYS A 26 -2.34 4.11 11.04
N ALA A 27 -3.56 4.64 10.93
CA ALA A 27 -3.84 5.90 10.25
C ALA A 27 -3.21 7.10 10.99
N ASP A 28 -3.29 7.11 12.33
CA ASP A 28 -2.68 8.15 13.17
C ASP A 28 -1.15 8.14 13.08
N LEU A 29 -0.53 6.95 13.00
CA LEU A 29 0.92 6.80 12.84
C LEU A 29 1.40 6.99 11.40
N ALA A 30 0.53 6.80 10.40
CA ALA A 30 0.89 6.69 8.98
C ALA A 30 1.16 8.04 8.30
N THR A 31 1.24 9.16 9.04
CA THR A 31 1.55 10.47 8.46
C THR A 31 2.89 10.49 7.71
N GLN A 32 3.76 9.51 7.90
CA GLN A 32 5.08 9.44 7.24
C GLN A 32 5.41 8.11 6.54
N VAL A 33 4.86 6.96 6.95
CA VAL A 33 5.20 5.63 6.40
C VAL A 33 4.03 4.66 6.59
N PRO A 34 3.81 3.67 5.69
CA PRO A 34 2.92 2.55 5.98
C PRO A 34 3.37 1.77 7.24
N THR A 35 2.80 2.12 8.39
CA THR A 35 3.06 1.52 9.69
C THR A 35 2.16 0.29 9.88
N GLY A 36 2.74 -0.86 10.22
CA GLY A 36 1.99 -2.11 10.41
C GLY A 36 2.85 -3.35 10.60
N ARG A 37 4.08 -3.35 10.06
CA ARG A 37 5.00 -4.51 10.12
C ARG A 37 5.29 -5.00 11.54
N ASN A 38 5.51 -4.11 12.50
CA ASN A 38 5.78 -4.48 13.89
C ASN A 38 4.57 -5.10 14.61
N ARG A 39 3.37 -5.00 14.02
CA ARG A 39 2.11 -5.56 14.53
C ARG A 39 1.66 -6.79 13.71
N GLY A 40 2.53 -7.33 12.85
CA GLY A 40 2.21 -8.45 11.96
C GLY A 40 1.29 -8.08 10.79
N LEU A 41 1.11 -6.78 10.52
CA LEU A 41 0.31 -6.28 9.41
C LEU A 41 1.18 -6.04 8.17
N GLY A 42 0.66 -6.44 7.02
CA GLY A 42 1.20 -6.16 5.70
C GLY A 42 0.41 -5.05 5.03
N THR A 43 1.11 -4.22 4.26
CA THR A 43 0.52 -3.12 3.51
C THR A 43 1.37 -2.78 2.29
N VAL A 44 0.76 -2.12 1.31
CA VAL A 44 1.40 -1.72 0.05
C VAL A 44 0.67 -0.51 -0.53
N TRP A 45 1.38 0.41 -1.17
CA TRP A 45 0.75 1.41 -2.03
C TRP A 45 0.42 0.77 -3.38
N THR A 46 -0.84 0.80 -3.79
CA THR A 46 -1.26 0.21 -5.07
C THR A 46 -2.29 1.08 -5.78
N THR A 47 -2.34 0.96 -7.11
CA THR A 47 -3.36 1.53 -7.99
C THR A 47 -4.29 0.44 -8.54
N ALA A 48 -4.26 -0.76 -7.94
CA ALA A 48 -5.04 -1.90 -8.41
C ALA A 48 -6.57 -1.67 -8.40
N HIS A 49 -7.05 -0.67 -7.65
CA HIS A 49 -8.46 -0.27 -7.62
C HIS A 49 -8.86 0.65 -8.77
N ALA A 50 -7.91 1.19 -9.55
CA ALA A 50 -8.20 2.14 -10.63
C ALA A 50 -9.28 1.66 -11.63
N PRO A 51 -9.32 0.37 -12.05
CA PRO A 51 -10.40 -0.11 -12.94
C PRO A 51 -11.81 -0.04 -12.33
N LEU A 52 -11.91 0.08 -10.99
CA LEU A 52 -13.15 0.12 -10.21
C LEU A 52 -13.35 1.47 -9.52
N GLU A 53 -12.59 2.50 -9.90
CA GLU A 53 -12.53 3.78 -9.19
C GLU A 53 -13.91 4.42 -9.02
N LYS A 54 -14.74 4.42 -10.06
CA LYS A 54 -16.10 5.00 -10.02
C LYS A 54 -17.02 4.28 -9.03
N GLU A 55 -16.97 2.96 -8.99
CA GLU A 55 -17.77 2.15 -8.04
C GLU A 55 -17.28 2.35 -6.60
N LEU A 56 -15.96 2.39 -6.42
CA LEU A 56 -15.36 2.64 -5.12
C LEU A 56 -15.68 4.05 -4.63
N ALA A 57 -15.59 5.06 -5.49
CA ALA A 57 -15.95 6.45 -5.18
C ALA A 57 -17.42 6.56 -4.76
N ALA A 58 -18.34 5.91 -5.49
CA ALA A 58 -19.76 5.85 -5.12
C ALA A 58 -19.96 5.19 -3.75
N THR A 59 -19.27 4.08 -3.49
CA THR A 59 -19.31 3.36 -2.20
C THR A 59 -18.80 4.22 -1.04
N LEU A 60 -17.74 5.00 -1.27
CA LEU A 60 -17.13 5.88 -0.27
C LEU A 60 -17.80 7.25 -0.15
N GLY A 61 -18.77 7.57 -1.02
CA GLY A 61 -19.42 8.88 -1.08
C GLY A 61 -18.49 10.01 -1.57
N VAL A 62 -17.49 9.67 -2.39
CA VAL A 62 -16.50 10.62 -2.91
C VAL A 62 -16.98 11.14 -4.28
N PRO A 63 -16.99 12.47 -4.52
CA PRO A 63 -17.33 13.04 -5.82
C PRO A 63 -16.24 12.72 -6.85
N HIS A 64 -16.46 11.66 -7.63
CA HIS A 64 -15.50 11.14 -8.62
C HIS A 64 -15.02 12.19 -9.65
N ASP A 65 -15.87 13.15 -10.01
CA ASP A 65 -15.54 14.17 -11.00
C ASP A 65 -14.64 15.30 -10.44
N GLU A 66 -14.52 15.39 -9.10
CA GLU A 66 -13.72 16.39 -8.40
C GLU A 66 -12.51 15.78 -7.67
N ILE A 67 -12.60 14.49 -7.31
CA ILE A 67 -11.61 13.80 -6.48
C ILE A 67 -11.21 12.48 -7.11
N MET A 68 -9.92 12.38 -7.46
CA MET A 68 -9.29 11.14 -7.92
C MET A 68 -8.84 10.28 -6.73
N LEU A 69 -9.18 8.99 -6.74
CA LEU A 69 -8.66 8.01 -5.81
C LEU A 69 -7.27 7.57 -6.29
N ALA A 70 -6.25 8.39 -6.03
CA ALA A 70 -4.90 8.19 -6.56
C ALA A 70 -4.22 6.89 -6.08
N ALA A 71 -4.63 6.37 -4.92
CA ALA A 71 -4.01 5.21 -4.31
C ALA A 71 -4.95 4.47 -3.36
N LEU A 72 -4.71 3.16 -3.28
CA LEU A 72 -5.27 2.29 -2.26
C LEU A 72 -4.13 1.72 -1.42
N ILE A 73 -4.32 1.74 -0.11
CA ILE A 73 -3.38 1.17 0.86
C ILE A 73 -4.12 0.07 1.63
N PRO A 74 -4.17 -1.19 1.14
CA PRO A 74 -4.76 -2.28 1.88
C PRO A 74 -3.94 -2.56 3.15
N LEU A 75 -4.64 -3.00 4.20
CA LEU A 75 -4.06 -3.40 5.48
C LEU A 75 -4.67 -4.74 5.90
N ALA A 76 -3.83 -5.74 6.13
CA ALA A 76 -4.26 -7.06 6.60
C ALA A 76 -3.11 -7.78 7.32
N PHE A 77 -3.42 -8.82 8.09
CA PHE A 77 -2.40 -9.69 8.67
C PHE A 77 -1.68 -10.47 7.57
N THR A 78 -0.37 -10.68 7.71
CA THR A 78 0.38 -11.47 6.73
C THR A 78 0.36 -12.95 7.06
N LEU A 79 0.22 -13.82 6.06
CA LEU A 79 0.34 -15.29 6.20
C LEU A 79 1.79 -15.75 6.48
N GLY A 80 2.76 -14.85 6.36
CA GLY A 80 4.17 -15.09 6.69
C GLY A 80 4.99 -13.81 6.50
N THR A 81 6.19 -13.77 7.07
CA THR A 81 7.02 -12.55 7.18
C THR A 81 8.26 -12.53 6.28
N ASP A 82 8.48 -13.58 5.47
CA ASP A 82 9.65 -13.68 4.58
C ASP A 82 9.54 -12.79 3.33
N PHE A 83 9.47 -11.49 3.52
CA PHE A 83 9.49 -10.52 2.43
C PHE A 83 10.93 -10.27 1.99
N ARG A 84 11.24 -10.59 0.72
CA ARG A 84 12.53 -10.22 0.14
C ARG A 84 12.50 -8.78 -0.34
N PRO A 85 13.52 -7.96 -0.04
CA PRO A 85 13.66 -6.65 -0.64
C PRO A 85 13.62 -6.75 -2.15
N ALA A 86 12.82 -5.86 -2.75
CA ALA A 86 12.78 -5.72 -4.19
C ALA A 86 14.13 -5.15 -4.69
N PRO A 87 14.66 -5.63 -5.83
CA PRO A 87 15.86 -5.06 -6.42
C PRO A 87 15.73 -3.53 -6.55
N ARG A 88 16.83 -2.82 -6.33
CA ARG A 88 16.95 -1.37 -6.53
C ARG A 88 18.07 -1.14 -7.52
N ILE A 89 17.90 -0.14 -8.37
CA ILE A 89 18.95 0.33 -9.27
C ILE A 89 20.11 0.85 -8.41
N GLY A 90 21.35 0.60 -8.85
CA GLY A 90 22.53 1.02 -8.12
C GLY A 90 22.58 2.54 -7.94
N ARG A 91 23.07 3.02 -6.80
CA ARG A 91 23.12 4.46 -6.49
C ARG A 91 23.82 5.27 -7.59
N GLY A 92 24.90 4.75 -8.16
CA GLY A 92 25.67 5.44 -9.21
C GLY A 92 24.94 5.63 -10.54
N GLU A 93 23.82 4.93 -10.76
CA GLU A 93 23.00 5.08 -11.98
C GLU A 93 21.85 6.08 -11.81
N VAL A 94 21.53 6.46 -10.56
CA VAL A 94 20.40 7.35 -10.23
C VAL A 94 20.88 8.65 -9.59
N LEU A 95 22.04 8.62 -8.91
CA LEU A 95 22.60 9.77 -8.23
C LEU A 95 23.47 10.57 -9.21
N HIS A 96 22.97 11.76 -9.52
CA HIS A 96 23.62 12.74 -10.36
C HIS A 96 24.18 13.86 -9.48
N TRP A 97 25.47 14.14 -9.60
CA TRP A 97 26.15 15.21 -8.85
C TRP A 97 26.53 16.34 -9.80
N ASP A 98 26.13 17.57 -9.48
CA ASP A 98 26.28 18.81 -10.27
C ASP A 98 25.59 18.83 -11.65
N ARG A 99 25.37 17.68 -12.31
CA ARG A 99 24.68 17.55 -13.60
C ARG A 99 23.92 16.23 -13.68
N TRP A 100 22.75 16.27 -14.33
CA TRP A 100 22.00 15.09 -14.77
C TRP A 100 22.86 14.20 -15.68
#